data_AF-A0A075I2Y9-F1
#
_entry.id   AF-A0A075I2Y9-F1
#
_cell.length_a   1.000
_cell.length_b   1.000
_cell.length_c   1.000
_cell.angle_alpha   90.00
_cell.angle_beta   90.00
_cell.angle_gamma   90.00
#
_symmetry.space_group_name_H-M   'P 1'
#
loop_
_entity.id
_entity.type
_entity.pdbx_description
1 polymer ?
#
loop_
_entity_poly.entity_id
_entity_poly.type
_entity_poly.pdbx_seq_one_letter_code
_entity_poly.pdbx_strand_id
1 'polypeptide(L)' 'MINEINSTSTMLPFSTNSLERVIALESAQHFKPFHHFISESYRVLKKTVFLHSQYL' A
#
# COMPACT_ATOMS: atom_id res chain seq x y z
N MET A 1 -2.30 13.74 14.43
CA MET A 1 -2.71 12.50 15.12
C MET A 1 -2.40 11.34 14.18
N ILE A 2 -1.79 10.27 14.68
CA ILE A 2 -1.50 9.07 13.90
C ILE A 2 -2.47 7.99 14.37
N ASN A 3 -3.10 7.30 13.42
CA ASN A 3 -3.98 6.17 13.69
C ASN A 3 -3.30 4.91 13.16
N GLU A 4 -3.19 3.91 14.03
CA GLU A 4 -2.54 2.64 13.72
C GLU A 4 -3.58 1.53 13.62
N ILE A 5 -3.41 0.65 12.64
CA ILE A 5 -4.27 -0.51 12.40
C ILE A 5 -3.40 -1.69 12.00
N ASN A 6 -3.72 -2.88 12.52
CA ASN A 6 -3.03 -4.10 12.13
C ASN A 6 -3.60 -4.64 10.82
N SER A 7 -2.72 -5.02 9.90
CA SER A 7 -3.07 -5.58 8.59
C SER A 7 -1.89 -6.33 7.98
N THR A 8 -2.14 -7.16 6.99
CA THR A 8 -1.10 -7.61 6.06
C THR A 8 -0.89 -6.55 4.96
N SER A 9 0.31 -6.49 4.38
CA SER A 9 0.61 -5.60 3.25
C SER A 9 -0.15 -5.99 1.98
N THR A 10 -0.62 -7.23 1.89
CA THR A 10 -1.36 -7.79 0.77
C THR A 10 -2.88 -7.81 1.00
N MET A 11 -3.40 -7.12 2.02
CA MET A 11 -4.84 -6.97 2.24
C MET A 11 -5.12 -5.71 3.07
N LEU A 12 -4.95 -4.54 2.48
CA LEU A 12 -5.10 -3.27 3.20
C LEU A 12 -6.58 -3.05 3.60
N PRO A 13 -6.88 -2.66 4.85
CA PRO A 13 -8.24 -2.61 5.40
C PRO A 13 -8.95 -1.29 5.01
N PHE A 14 -8.81 -0.91 3.74
CA PHE A 14 -9.38 0.29 3.16
C PHE A 14 -10.19 -0.07 1.92
N SER A 15 -11.25 0.69 1.67
CA SER A 15 -12.08 0.54 0.49
C SER A 15 -11.31 0.88 -0.78
N THR A 16 -11.77 0.35 -1.92
CA THR A 16 -11.20 0.68 -3.23
C THR A 16 -11.31 2.18 -3.50
N ASN A 17 -10.27 2.79 -4.09
CA ASN A 17 -10.19 4.24 -4.38
C ASN A 17 -10.45 5.15 -3.16
N SER A 18 -10.01 4.77 -1.96
CA SER A 18 -10.25 5.56 -0.73
C SER A 18 -9.05 6.36 -0.25
N LEU A 19 -7.83 5.98 -0.65
CA LEU A 19 -6.60 6.61 -0.19
C LEU A 19 -5.99 7.50 -1.28
N GLU A 20 -5.42 8.62 -0.84
CA GLU A 20 -4.63 9.50 -1.70
C GLU A 20 -3.23 8.93 -1.94
N ARG A 21 -2.60 8.29 -0.95
CA ARG A 21 -1.21 7.81 -1.06
C ARG A 21 -0.99 6.55 -0.25
N VAL A 22 -0.13 5.68 -0.76
CA VAL A 22 0.45 4.53 -0.04
C VAL A 22 1.96 4.72 -0.01
N ILE A 23 2.57 4.57 1.17
CA ILE A 23 4.02 4.65 1.38
C ILE A 23 4.46 3.40 2.12
N ALA A 24 5.42 2.68 1.55
CA ALA A 24 6.16 1.62 2.25
C ALA A 24 7.58 2.13 2.51
N LEU A 25 7.94 2.29 3.77
CA LEU A 25 9.27 2.73 4.19
C LEU A 25 10.11 1.50 4.53
N GLU A 26 11.19 1.25 3.79
CA GLU A 26 12.16 0.15 4.01
C GLU A 26 11.57 -1.25 4.17
N SER A 27 10.35 -1.48 3.68
CA SER A 27 9.57 -2.70 3.97
C SER A 27 9.07 -3.42 2.73
N ALA A 28 8.99 -2.73 1.59
CA ALA A 28 8.42 -3.25 0.35
C ALA A 28 9.10 -4.55 -0.13
N GLN A 29 10.43 -4.64 0.01
CA GLN A 29 11.23 -5.82 -0.35
C GLN A 29 10.89 -7.09 0.46
N HIS A 30 10.25 -6.95 1.62
CA HIS A 30 9.89 -8.06 2.50
C HIS A 30 8.48 -8.59 2.23
N PHE A 31 7.66 -7.87 1.45
CA PHE A 31 6.29 -8.26 1.18
C PHE A 31 6.24 -9.42 0.19
N LYS A 32 5.69 -10.56 0.62
CA LYS A 32 5.59 -11.77 -0.20
C LYS A 32 4.13 -12.20 -0.40
N PRO A 33 3.70 -12.43 -1.65
CA PRO A 33 4.40 -12.09 -2.88
C PRO A 33 4.31 -10.58 -3.19
N PHE A 34 5.40 -9.98 -3.67
CA PHE A 34 5.51 -8.53 -3.88
C PHE A 34 4.42 -7.97 -4.82
N HIS A 35 4.07 -8.71 -5.87
CA HIS A 35 3.04 -8.29 -6.83
C HIS A 35 1.65 -8.17 -6.19
N HIS A 36 1.33 -8.92 -5.13
CA HIS A 36 0.08 -8.74 -4.38
C HIS A 36 0.07 -7.40 -3.63
N PHE A 37 1.19 -7.00 -3.02
CA PHE A 37 1.29 -5.68 -2.38
C PHE A 37 1.07 -4.55 -3.39
N ILE A 38 1.66 -4.65 -4.58
CA ILE A 38 1.46 -3.67 -5.66
C ILE A 38 -0.01 -3.62 -6.08
N SER A 39 -0.65 -4.77 -6.35
CA SER A 39 -2.06 -4.83 -6.75
C SER A 39 -2.99 -4.25 -5.67
N GLU A 40 -2.74 -4.56 -4.40
CA GLU A 40 -3.54 -4.06 -3.29
C GLU A 40 -3.35 -2.57 -3.04
N SER A 41 -2.13 -2.07 -3.20
CA SER A 41 -1.85 -0.64 -3.16
C SER A 41 -2.62 0.10 -4.25
N TYR A 42 -2.62 -0.41 -5.49
CA TYR A 42 -3.41 0.17 -6.57
C TYR A 42 -4.93 0.07 -6.33
N ARG A 43 -5.40 -1.00 -5.66
CA ARG A 43 -6.82 -1.13 -5.32
C ARG A 43 -7.29 0.01 -4.42
N VAL A 44 -6.52 0.35 -3.39
CA VAL A 44 -6.93 1.37 -2.41
C VAL A 44 -6.64 2.80 -2.86
N LEU A 45 -5.66 3.00 -3.76
CA LEU A 45 -5.31 4.31 -4.31
C LEU A 45 -6.40 4.86 -5.24
N LYS A 46 -6.68 6.16 -5.15
CA LYS A 46 -7.48 6.87 -6.15
C LYS A 46 -6.72 6.92 -7.49
N LYS A 47 -7.46 6.79 -8.60
CA LYS A 47 -6.97 6.61 -9.99
C LYS A 47 -5.93 7.62 -10.53
N THR A 48 -5.63 8.70 -9.81
CA THR A 48 -4.73 9.77 -10.27
C THR A 48 -3.40 9.79 -9.51
N VAL A 49 -3.10 8.83 -8.63
CA VAL A 49 -1.97 8.96 -7.69
C VAL A 49 -0.88 7.88 -7.84
N PHE A 50 0.34 8.31 -7.55
CA PHE A 50 1.62 7.61 -7.69
C PHE A 50 1.94 6.75 -6.45
N LEU A 51 2.36 5.50 -6.66
CA LEU A 51 2.93 4.63 -5.64
C LEU A 51 4.45 4.91 -5.55
N HIS A 52 4.92 5.38 -4.40
CA HIS A 52 6.34 5.60 -4.17
C HIS A 52 6.90 4.53 -3.23
N SER A 53 7.80 3.70 -3.76
CA SER A 53 8.60 2.76 -2.97
C SER A 53 10.05 3.24 -3.01
N GLN A 54 10.58 3.69 -1.88
CA GLN A 54 12.03 3.83 -1.75
C GLN A 54 12.58 2.40 -1.66
N TYR A 55 13.63 2.07 -2.42
CA TYR A 55 14.30 0.76 -2.44
C TYR A 55 13.62 -0.38 -3.21
N LEU A 56 13.02 -0.06 -4.37
CA LEU A 56 13.11 -1.00 -5.50
C LEU A 56 14.44 -0.82 -6.24
#